data_AF-A0A167BFN7-F1
#
_entry.id   AF-A0A167BFN7-F1
#
_cell.length_a   1.000
_cell.length_b   1.000
_cell.length_c   1.000
_cell.angle_alpha   90.00
_cell.angle_beta   90.00
_cell.angle_gamma   90.00
#
_symmetry.space_group_name_H-M   'P 1'
#
loop_
_entity.id
_entity.type
_entity.pdbx_description
1 polymer ?
#
loop_
_entity_poly.entity_id
_entity_poly.type
_entity_poly.pdbx_seq_one_letter_code
_entity_poly.pdbx_strand_id
1 'polypeptide(L)'
;MINITKILGFFILLILSGCIEPTPQPLVSGYYLSSTNASNTYITKGYEVVIHSDVVYVEVVEHFIIGKRNLPERPDHNKLDIAEGYFFIDTKNGEVSLGVEKNTILKINNGKHKVDW
;
A
#
# COMPACT_ATOMS: atom_id res chain seq x y z
N MET A 1 9.72 -46.93 -19.45
CA MET A 1 8.52 -46.40 -18.78
C MET A 1 8.93 -45.21 -17.93
N ILE A 2 8.69 -43.98 -18.40
CA ILE A 2 8.99 -42.76 -17.65
C ILE A 2 7.92 -42.60 -16.57
N ASN A 3 8.38 -42.26 -15.35
CA ASN A 3 7.59 -42.13 -14.13
C ASN A 3 6.46 -41.08 -14.26
N ILE A 4 5.30 -41.46 -14.79
CA ILE A 4 4.10 -40.60 -14.87
C ILE A 4 3.72 -40.08 -13.47
N THR A 5 3.93 -40.89 -12.42
CA THR A 5 3.68 -40.51 -11.02
C THR A 5 4.56 -39.37 -10.51
N LYS A 6 5.82 -39.26 -10.99
CA LYS A 6 6.73 -38.18 -10.58
C LYS A 6 6.39 -36.84 -11.25
N ILE A 7 5.92 -36.88 -12.49
CA ILE A 7 5.50 -35.69 -13.25
C ILE A 7 4.22 -35.11 -12.65
N LEU A 8 3.28 -35.98 -12.24
CA LEU A 8 2.02 -35.55 -11.61
C LEU A 8 2.25 -34.86 -10.24
N GLY A 9 3.15 -35.42 -9.41
CA GLY A 9 3.52 -34.82 -8.13
C GLY A 9 4.17 -33.44 -8.25
N PHE A 10 4.98 -33.22 -9.30
CA PHE A 10 5.61 -31.93 -9.58
C PHE A 10 4.59 -30.86 -10.00
N PHE A 11 3.60 -31.23 -10.83
CA PHE A 11 2.52 -30.32 -11.21
C PHE A 11 1.62 -29.91 -10.04
N ILE A 12 1.33 -30.84 -9.11
CA ILE A 12 0.54 -30.53 -7.90
C ILE A 12 1.29 -29.54 -6.99
N LEU A 13 2.62 -29.64 -6.89
CA LEU A 13 3.44 -28.73 -6.07
C LEU A 13 3.45 -27.29 -6.62
N LEU A 14 3.45 -27.12 -7.95
CA LEU A 14 3.41 -25.81 -8.60
C LEU A 14 2.07 -25.08 -8.44
N ILE A 15 0.95 -25.82 -8.33
CA ILE A 15 -0.39 -25.24 -8.16
C ILE A 15 -0.58 -24.73 -6.71
N LEU A 16 0.09 -25.36 -5.74
CA LEU A 16 -0.02 -25.00 -4.32
C LEU A 16 0.83 -23.78 -3.90
N SER A 17 1.78 -23.34 -4.72
CA SER A 17 2.54 -22.09 -4.47
C SER A 17 1.78 -20.80 -4.85
N GLY A 18 0.53 -20.91 -5.31
CA GLY A 18 -0.22 -19.81 -5.92
C GLY A 18 -0.96 -18.86 -4.98
N CYS A 19 -0.79 -18.96 -3.65
CA CYS A 19 -1.40 -18.03 -2.69
C CYS A 19 -0.34 -17.44 -1.78
N ILE A 20 0.58 -16.68 -2.37
CA ILE A 20 1.51 -15.83 -1.62
C ILE A 20 0.73 -14.56 -1.31
N GLU A 21 0.28 -14.40 -0.07
CA GLU A 21 -0.22 -13.11 0.40
C GLU A 21 0.88 -12.05 0.19
N PRO A 22 0.55 -10.87 -0.33
CA PRO A 22 1.54 -9.84 -0.59
C PRO A 22 2.23 -9.44 0.71
N THR A 23 3.54 -9.71 0.80
CA THR A 23 4.35 -9.32 1.96
C THR A 23 4.32 -7.80 2.12
N PRO A 24 4.03 -7.27 3.32
CA PRO A 24 4.06 -5.83 3.56
C PRO A 24 5.41 -5.21 3.17
N GLN A 25 5.38 -4.15 2.37
CA GLN A 25 6.56 -3.40 1.97
C GLN A 25 6.87 -2.32 3.01
N PRO A 26 8.08 -2.29 3.62
CA PRO A 26 8.43 -1.25 4.58
C PRO A 26 8.55 0.12 3.90
N LEU A 27 8.06 1.16 4.59
CA LEU A 27 8.21 2.57 4.20
C LEU A 27 9.26 3.25 5.09
N VAL A 28 8.84 3.81 6.23
CA VAL A 28 9.71 4.48 7.21
C VAL A 28 9.06 4.42 8.59
N SER A 29 9.82 4.50 9.69
CA SER A 29 9.30 4.65 11.06
C SER A 29 8.26 3.59 11.48
N GLY A 30 8.40 2.35 10.98
CA GLY A 30 7.47 1.26 11.27
C GLY A 30 6.15 1.32 10.49
N TYR A 31 6.06 2.18 9.47
CA TYR A 31 4.97 2.18 8.51
C TYR A 31 5.25 1.20 7.37
N TYR A 32 4.20 0.55 6.90
CA TYR A 32 4.26 -0.43 5.82
C TYR A 32 3.17 -0.17 4.81
N LEU A 33 3.48 -0.40 3.55
CA LEU A 33 2.49 -0.57 2.49
C LEU A 33 2.05 -2.03 2.50
N SER A 34 0.80 -2.29 2.86
CA SER A 34 0.24 -3.63 3.05
C SER A 34 -0.97 -3.83 2.14
N SER A 35 -1.20 -5.03 1.63
CA SER A 35 -2.39 -5.31 0.81
C SER A 35 -3.19 -6.44 1.45
N THR A 36 -4.51 -6.26 1.58
CA THR A 36 -5.40 -7.30 2.13
C THR A 36 -5.92 -8.24 1.04
N ASN A 37 -5.80 -7.83 -0.22
CA ASN A 37 -6.12 -8.62 -1.41
C ASN A 37 -5.37 -8.03 -2.63
N ALA A 38 -5.55 -8.64 -3.81
CA ALA A 38 -4.90 -8.20 -5.05
C ALA A 38 -5.36 -6.81 -5.57
N SER A 39 -6.43 -6.24 -5.00
CA SER A 39 -7.10 -5.03 -5.49
C SER A 39 -7.05 -3.85 -4.52
N ASN A 40 -6.62 -4.05 -3.26
CA ASN A 40 -6.57 -2.97 -2.28
C ASN A 40 -5.24 -2.96 -1.53
N THR A 41 -4.58 -1.81 -1.54
CA THR A 41 -3.33 -1.53 -0.83
C THR A 41 -3.55 -0.41 0.19
N TYR A 42 -2.92 -0.51 1.35
CA TYR A 42 -3.13 0.36 2.51
C TYR A 42 -1.79 0.75 3.11
N ILE A 43 -1.81 1.76 3.97
CA ILE A 43 -0.68 2.03 4.87
C ILE A 43 -1.04 1.58 6.26
N THR A 44 -0.17 0.79 6.88
CA THR A 44 -0.28 0.29 8.26
C THR A 44 0.89 0.75 9.11
N LYS A 45 0.71 0.76 10.43
CA LYS A 45 1.78 0.92 11.42
C LYS A 45 1.65 -0.19 12.47
N GLY A 46 2.53 -1.18 12.41
CA GLY A 46 2.32 -2.44 13.13
C GLY A 46 1.03 -3.12 12.64
N TYR A 47 0.06 -3.34 13.53
CA TYR A 47 -1.23 -3.97 13.20
C TYR A 47 -2.35 -2.98 12.85
N GLU A 48 -2.11 -1.68 13.03
CA GLU A 48 -3.11 -0.64 12.80
C GLU A 48 -3.11 -0.20 11.34
N VAL A 49 -4.29 -0.12 10.71
CA VAL A 49 -4.48 0.51 9.41
C VAL A 49 -4.52 2.02 9.62
N VAL A 50 -3.65 2.75 8.94
CA VAL A 50 -3.55 4.22 9.03
C VAL A 50 -4.30 4.87 7.87
N ILE A 51 -4.10 4.34 6.65
CA ILE A 51 -4.82 4.78 5.46
C ILE A 51 -5.78 3.67 5.05
N HIS A 52 -7.08 3.94 5.16
CA HIS A 52 -8.19 3.00 5.00
C HIS A 52 -8.81 3.00 3.59
N SER A 53 -8.05 3.46 2.59
CA SER A 53 -8.49 3.50 1.19
C SER A 53 -7.34 3.01 0.30
N ASP A 54 -7.66 2.65 -0.94
CA ASP A 54 -6.69 2.02 -1.83
C ASP A 54 -5.57 3.00 -2.22
N VAL A 55 -4.35 2.70 -1.80
CA VAL A 55 -3.15 3.49 -2.04
C VAL A 55 -2.58 3.11 -3.40
N VAL A 56 -2.78 3.99 -4.38
CA VAL A 56 -2.31 3.80 -5.76
C VAL A 56 -0.91 4.36 -5.99
N TYR A 57 -0.45 5.24 -5.11
CA TYR A 57 0.89 5.82 -5.16
C TYR A 57 1.36 6.17 -3.75
N VAL A 58 2.64 5.90 -3.49
CA VAL A 58 3.31 6.28 -2.26
C VAL A 58 4.77 6.65 -2.53
N GLU A 59 5.24 7.70 -1.87
CA GLU A 59 6.64 8.15 -1.85
C GLU A 59 7.01 8.51 -0.41
N VAL A 60 8.25 8.24 -0.03
CA VAL A 60 8.80 8.65 1.27
C VAL A 60 9.78 9.79 1.05
N VAL A 61 9.53 10.93 1.67
CA VAL A 61 10.38 12.12 1.61
C VAL A 61 10.74 12.52 3.03
N GLU A 62 12.00 12.29 3.40
CA GLU A 62 12.49 12.46 4.78
C GLU A 62 11.64 11.68 5.80
N HIS A 63 10.80 12.40 6.55
CA HIS A 63 9.90 11.86 7.57
C HIS A 63 8.43 11.91 7.14
N PHE A 64 8.15 12.29 5.90
CA PHE A 64 6.82 12.30 5.32
C PHE A 64 6.60 11.07 4.45
N ILE A 65 5.44 10.44 4.63
CA ILE A 65 4.89 9.51 3.63
C ILE A 65 3.85 10.28 2.86
N ILE A 66 4.04 10.42 1.56
CA ILE A 66 3.16 11.17 0.67
C ILE A 66 2.53 10.16 -0.28
N GLY A 67 1.26 10.32 -0.60
CA GLY A 67 0.65 9.42 -1.56
C GLY A 67 -0.66 9.90 -2.14
N LYS A 68 -1.21 9.05 -3.00
CA LYS A 68 -2.54 9.21 -3.59
C LYS A 68 -3.34 7.96 -3.25
N ARG A 69 -4.60 8.18 -2.88
CA ARG A 69 -5.55 7.12 -2.59
C ARG A 69 -6.82 7.27 -3.41
N ASN A 70 -7.44 6.15 -3.74
CA ASN A 70 -8.72 6.04 -4.41
C ASN A 70 -9.72 5.34 -3.48
N LEU A 71 -11.00 5.44 -3.84
CA LEU A 71 -12.02 4.60 -3.24
C LEU A 71 -11.71 3.12 -3.54
N PRO A 72 -11.82 2.22 -2.55
CA PRO A 72 -11.60 0.80 -2.78
C PRO A 72 -12.62 0.27 -3.80
N GLU A 73 -12.14 -0.45 -4.83
CA GLU A 73 -12.99 -0.99 -5.91
C GLU A 73 -13.92 -2.11 -5.43
N ARG A 74 -13.55 -2.78 -4.33
CA ARG A 74 -14.29 -3.91 -3.77
C ARG A 74 -14.67 -3.64 -2.31
N PRO A 75 -15.76 -4.26 -1.82
CA PRO A 75 -16.17 -4.10 -0.43
C PRO A 75 -15.01 -4.42 0.50
N ASP A 76 -14.58 -3.39 1.20
CA ASP A 76 -13.52 -3.46 2.18
C ASP A 76 -14.13 -3.48 3.59
N HIS A 77 -13.53 -4.28 4.46
CA HIS A 77 -13.91 -4.39 5.85
C HIS A 77 -13.37 -3.22 6.69
N ASN A 78 -12.42 -2.43 6.17
CA ASN A 78 -11.71 -1.37 6.86
C ASN A 78 -12.42 0.01 6.82
N LYS A 79 -13.75 0.07 7.00
CA LYS A 79 -14.57 1.29 6.77
C LYS A 79 -14.48 2.38 7.86
N LEU A 80 -13.31 2.97 8.09
CA LEU A 80 -13.15 4.05 9.07
C LEU A 80 -12.93 5.43 8.42
N ASP A 81 -12.24 5.51 7.27
CA ASP A 81 -12.07 6.75 6.49
C ASP A 81 -12.02 6.44 4.99
N ILE A 82 -13.14 6.67 4.30
CA ILE A 82 -13.27 6.47 2.85
C ILE A 82 -13.21 7.84 2.19
N ALA A 83 -12.03 8.23 1.69
CA ALA A 83 -11.90 9.41 0.85
C ALA A 83 -10.84 9.20 -0.23
N GLU A 84 -10.95 9.97 -1.30
CA GLU A 84 -10.03 9.97 -2.43
C GLU A 84 -9.10 11.19 -2.39
N GLY A 85 -8.05 11.16 -3.21
CA GLY A 85 -7.13 12.27 -3.38
C GLY A 85 -5.79 12.05 -2.70
N TYR A 86 -5.06 13.13 -2.46
CA TYR A 86 -3.73 13.04 -1.88
C TYR A 86 -3.79 12.93 -0.36
N PHE A 87 -2.75 12.34 0.20
CA PHE A 87 -2.53 12.33 1.63
C PHE A 87 -1.05 12.59 1.93
N PHE A 88 -0.80 12.99 3.17
CA PHE A 88 0.53 12.89 3.75
C PHE A 88 0.44 12.42 5.21
N ILE A 89 1.50 11.75 5.65
CA ILE A 89 1.71 11.31 7.03
C ILE A 89 3.02 11.91 7.51
N ASP A 90 2.98 12.73 8.55
CA ASP A 90 4.18 13.12 9.30
C ASP A 90 4.53 11.99 10.27
N THR A 91 5.58 11.23 9.97
CA THR A 91 5.95 10.06 10.78
C THR A 91 6.67 10.41 12.08
N LYS A 92 7.10 11.66 12.30
CA LYS A 92 7.64 12.12 13.59
C LYS A 92 6.53 12.36 14.60
N ASN A 93 5.46 13.02 14.16
CA ASN A 93 4.35 13.45 15.02
C ASN A 93 3.15 12.49 14.97
N GLY A 94 3.09 11.61 13.96
CA GLY A 94 1.95 10.71 13.72
C GLY A 94 0.75 11.40 13.09
N GLU A 95 0.91 12.62 12.58
CA GLU A 95 -0.17 13.38 11.95
C GLU A 95 -0.51 12.80 10.58
N VAL A 96 -1.81 12.60 10.33
CA VAL A 96 -2.34 12.09 9.06
C VAL A 96 -3.26 13.14 8.47
N SER A 97 -2.95 13.59 7.26
CA SER A 97 -3.75 14.55 6.52
C SER A 97 -4.27 13.92 5.25
N LEU A 98 -5.58 14.02 5.03
CA LEU A 98 -6.32 13.29 4.02
C LEU A 98 -7.07 14.24 3.10
N GLY A 99 -7.22 13.86 1.82
CA GLY A 99 -7.95 14.67 0.83
C GLY A 99 -7.27 16.01 0.55
N VAL A 100 -5.94 16.07 0.68
CA VAL A 100 -5.20 17.32 0.47
C VAL A 100 -5.07 17.64 -1.02
N GLU A 101 -4.97 18.93 -1.34
CA GLU A 101 -4.72 19.35 -2.70
C GLU A 101 -3.30 18.98 -3.17
N LYS A 102 -3.16 18.68 -4.46
CA LYS A 102 -1.87 18.46 -5.15
C LYS A 102 -0.83 19.52 -4.78
N ASN A 103 -1.25 20.78 -4.72
CA ASN A 103 -0.37 21.91 -4.45
C ASN A 103 0.21 21.91 -3.03
N THR A 104 -0.51 21.33 -2.06
CA THR A 104 -0.05 21.18 -0.68
C THR A 104 1.13 20.21 -0.62
N ILE A 105 1.06 19.11 -1.37
CA ILE A 105 2.15 18.13 -1.46
C ILE A 105 3.42 18.73 -2.08
N LEU A 106 3.27 19.52 -3.15
CA LEU A 106 4.41 20.19 -3.80
C LEU A 106 5.14 21.19 -2.87
N LYS A 107 4.39 21.83 -1.97
CA LYS A 107 4.94 22.74 -0.95
C LYS A 107 5.73 21.99 0.13
N ILE A 108 5.23 20.83 0.59
CA ILE A 108 5.91 20.00 1.60
C ILE A 108 7.29 19.56 1.11
N ASN A 109 7.46 19.39 -0.20
CA ASN A 109 8.73 18.99 -0.80
C ASN A 109 9.63 20.17 -1.25
N ASN A 110 9.35 21.41 -0.83
CA ASN A 110 10.09 22.61 -1.27
C ASN A 110 10.29 22.71 -2.81
N GLY A 111 9.39 22.12 -3.59
CA GLY A 111 9.51 22.03 -5.05
C GLY A 111 10.69 21.19 -5.58
N LYS A 112 11.40 20.43 -4.74
CA LYS A 112 12.60 19.67 -5.14
C LYS A 112 12.30 18.38 -5.87
N HIS A 113 11.23 17.66 -5.50
CA HIS A 113 10.79 16.53 -6.29
C HIS A 113 9.68 16.97 -7.23
N LYS A 114 9.94 16.84 -8.52
CA LYS A 114 8.87 16.65 -9.49
C LYS A 114 8.28 15.29 -9.19
N VAL A 115 7.17 15.29 -8.48
CA VAL A 115 6.36 14.09 -8.43
C VAL A 115 5.67 14.02 -9.79
N ASP A 116 6.31 13.32 -10.73
CA ASP A 116 5.70 13.00 -12.03
C ASP A 116 4.53 12.05 -11.73
N TRP A 117 3.33 12.60 -11.80
CA TRP A 117 2.05 11.91 -11.58
C TRP A 117 1.30 11.77 -12.90
#